data_AF-A0A8T7HZP9-F1
#
_entry.id   AF-A0A8T7HZP9-F1
#
_cell.length_a   1.000
_cell.length_b   1.000
_cell.length_c   1.000
_cell.angle_alpha   90.00
_cell.angle_beta   90.00
_cell.angle_gamma   90.00
#
_symmetry.space_group_name_H-M   'P 1'
#
loop_
_entity.id
_entity.type
_entity.pdbx_description
1 polymer ?
#
loop_
_entity_poly.entity_id
_entity_poly.type
_entity_poly.pdbx_seq_one_letter_code
_entity_poly.pdbx_strand_id
1 'polypeptide(L)'
;MSEHNDNDPKWSAIESALKALPKELAPETSQWSQIERTITRERPKRGWMPFAVAASVMVAVASTAFSINTALSLKAFKSEQLAYQMAQEEIQYREHQRRLVKASFVQNLNQVADKLDSATIADIQNNLAIIEQAMLDIRAALAKQPGNERLTQLLQETYNREQQLIENVQSSYPQLRGEA
;
A
#
# COMPACT_ATOMS: atom_id res chain seq x y z
N MET A 1 73.78 2.27 -11.51
CA MET A 1 74.22 1.32 -12.55
C MET A 1 75.61 0.89 -12.17
N SER A 2 75.75 -0.31 -11.62
CA SER A 2 77.08 -0.87 -11.30
C SER A 2 77.45 -1.80 -12.45
N GLU A 3 78.43 -1.37 -13.25
CA GLU A 3 79.05 -2.20 -14.28
C GLU A 3 79.72 -3.40 -13.62
N HIS A 4 79.29 -4.59 -14.04
CA HIS A 4 79.86 -5.86 -13.59
C HIS A 4 81.22 -6.05 -14.30
N ASN A 5 82.28 -6.22 -13.53
CA ASN A 5 83.63 -6.39 -14.07
C ASN A 5 83.84 -7.87 -14.44
N ASP A 6 83.80 -8.17 -15.74
CA ASP A 6 83.89 -9.52 -16.33
C ASP A 6 85.21 -10.28 -16.04
N ASN A 7 86.15 -9.66 -15.31
CA ASN A 7 87.44 -10.25 -14.96
C ASN A 7 87.51 -10.83 -13.52
N ASP A 8 86.38 -10.92 -12.80
CA ASP A 8 86.38 -11.54 -11.47
C ASP A 8 86.51 -13.09 -11.61
N PRO A 9 87.61 -13.68 -11.10
CA PRO A 9 87.91 -15.11 -11.27
C PRO A 9 86.87 -16.05 -10.64
N LYS A 10 85.95 -15.53 -9.82
CA LYS A 10 84.83 -16.33 -9.30
C LYS A 10 83.77 -16.63 -10.36
N TRP A 11 83.57 -15.75 -11.33
CA TRP A 11 82.54 -15.94 -12.36
C TRP A 11 82.94 -16.97 -13.41
N SER A 12 84.22 -17.06 -13.77
CA SER A 12 84.71 -18.08 -14.70
C SER A 12 84.60 -19.51 -14.13
N ALA A 13 84.72 -19.66 -12.81
CA ALA A 13 84.49 -20.93 -12.12
C ALA A 13 83.01 -21.34 -12.17
N ILE A 14 82.09 -20.39 -12.03
CA ILE A 14 80.64 -20.63 -12.12
C ILE A 14 80.24 -20.99 -13.55
N GLU A 15 80.76 -20.29 -14.56
CA GLU A 15 80.50 -20.64 -15.97
C GLU A 15 81.02 -22.03 -16.34
N SER A 16 82.18 -22.42 -15.82
CA SER A 16 82.71 -23.77 -16.04
C SER A 16 81.85 -24.84 -15.38
N ALA A 17 81.33 -24.58 -14.17
CA ALA A 17 80.40 -25.48 -13.49
C ALA A 17 79.05 -25.58 -14.23
N LEU A 18 78.55 -24.49 -14.79
CA LEU A 18 77.34 -24.45 -15.62
C LEU A 18 77.49 -25.25 -16.91
N LYS A 19 78.67 -25.19 -17.56
CA LYS A 19 78.95 -26.00 -18.76
C LYS A 19 79.08 -27.49 -18.45
N ALA A 20 79.43 -27.85 -17.21
CA ALA A 20 79.55 -29.25 -16.77
C ALA A 20 78.22 -29.90 -16.37
N LEU A 21 77.12 -29.13 -16.29
CA LEU A 21 75.80 -29.69 -16.00
C LEU A 21 75.22 -30.41 -17.23
N PRO A 22 74.71 -31.65 -17.08
CA PRO A 22 74.03 -32.35 -18.16
C PRO A 22 72.78 -31.56 -18.57
N LYS A 23 72.64 -31.32 -19.89
CA LYS A 23 71.60 -30.45 -20.45
C LYS A 23 70.18 -30.99 -20.27
N GLU A 24 70.02 -32.27 -19.97
CA GLU A 24 68.72 -32.90 -19.80
C GLU A 24 68.76 -33.93 -18.66
N LEU A 25 68.02 -33.64 -17.59
CA LEU A 25 67.59 -34.65 -16.63
C LEU A 25 66.23 -35.15 -17.11
N ALA A 26 66.17 -36.38 -17.63
CA ALA A 26 64.90 -37.02 -17.91
C ALA A 26 64.12 -37.18 -16.58
N PRO A 27 62.89 -36.66 -16.47
CA PRO A 27 62.13 -36.78 -15.23
C PRO A 27 61.83 -38.26 -14.96
N GLU A 28 61.98 -38.70 -13.70
CA GLU A 28 61.55 -40.03 -13.28
C GLU A 28 60.04 -40.19 -13.55
N THR A 29 59.71 -41.04 -14.51
CA THR A 29 58.33 -41.28 -14.99
C THR A 29 57.39 -41.90 -13.95
N SER A 30 57.88 -42.24 -12.75
CA SER A 30 57.09 -42.91 -11.72
C SER A 30 56.13 -41.98 -10.95
N GLN A 31 56.44 -40.69 -10.83
CA GLN A 31 55.69 -39.76 -9.98
C GLN A 31 54.35 -39.31 -10.60
N TRP A 32 54.24 -39.34 -11.93
CA TRP A 32 53.00 -38.98 -12.65
C TRP A 32 51.85 -39.97 -12.42
N SER A 33 52.17 -41.25 -12.24
CA SER A 33 51.16 -42.30 -12.02
C SER A 33 50.39 -42.12 -10.71
N GLN A 34 51.02 -41.54 -9.68
CA GLN A 34 50.34 -41.25 -8.42
C GLN A 34 49.37 -40.07 -8.56
N ILE A 35 49.78 -39.03 -9.29
CA ILE A 35 48.94 -37.84 -9.54
C ILE A 35 47.71 -38.24 -10.38
N GLU A 36 47.89 -39.04 -11.43
CA GLU A 36 46.77 -39.58 -12.23
C GLU A 36 45.73 -40.29 -11.38
N ARG A 37 46.15 -41.18 -10.47
CA ARG A 37 45.23 -41.90 -9.57
C ARG A 37 44.46 -40.98 -8.63
N THR A 38 45.04 -39.84 -8.25
CA THR A 38 44.35 -38.85 -7.41
C THR A 38 43.30 -38.07 -8.19
N ILE A 39 43.52 -37.84 -9.49
CA ILE A 39 42.59 -37.10 -10.36
C ILE A 39 41.44 -38.00 -10.83
N THR A 40 41.68 -39.30 -11.07
CA THR A 40 40.62 -40.25 -11.48
C THR A 40 39.74 -40.74 -10.34
N ARG A 41 40.04 -40.38 -9.08
CA ARG A 41 39.15 -40.70 -7.95
C ARG A 41 37.93 -39.80 -8.03
N GLU A 42 36.94 -40.21 -8.81
CA GLU A 42 35.59 -39.65 -8.76
C GLU A 42 35.12 -39.67 -7.31
N ARG A 43 35.00 -38.49 -6.70
CA ARG A 43 34.42 -38.35 -5.37
C ARG A 43 32.99 -38.91 -5.48
N PRO A 44 32.57 -39.88 -4.65
CA PRO A 44 31.17 -40.26 -4.62
C PRO A 44 30.38 -39.00 -4.29
N LYS A 45 29.51 -38.56 -5.20
CA LYS A 45 28.60 -37.43 -5.00
C LYS A 45 27.60 -37.81 -3.90
N ARG A 46 28.05 -37.73 -2.65
CA ARG A 46 27.35 -38.21 -1.46
C ARG A 46 26.19 -37.27 -1.12
N GLY A 47 25.02 -37.56 -1.69
CA GLY A 47 23.72 -37.51 -1.02
C GLY A 47 23.11 -36.19 -0.53
N TRP A 48 23.65 -35.00 -0.84
CA TRP A 48 22.99 -33.73 -0.46
C TRP A 48 21.97 -33.22 -1.49
N MET A 49 22.02 -33.76 -2.70
CA MET A 49 21.10 -33.43 -3.80
C MET A 49 19.60 -33.47 -3.42
N PRO A 50 19.07 -34.50 -2.71
CA PRO A 50 17.65 -34.51 -2.36
C PRO A 50 17.26 -33.38 -1.41
N PHE A 51 18.15 -32.97 -0.49
CA PHE A 51 17.89 -31.86 0.44
C PHE A 51 17.88 -30.50 -0.28
N ALA A 52 18.76 -30.29 -1.26
CA ALA A 52 18.78 -29.06 -2.05
C ALA A 52 17.52 -28.91 -2.92
N VAL A 53 17.03 -30.00 -3.51
CA VAL A 53 15.77 -30.02 -4.29
C VAL A 53 14.56 -29.81 -3.38
N ALA A 54 14.54 -30.42 -2.19
CA ALA A 54 13.45 -30.20 -1.24
C ALA A 54 13.39 -28.74 -0.74
N ALA A 55 14.55 -28.14 -0.46
CA ALA A 55 14.62 -26.74 -0.03
C ALA A 55 14.14 -25.76 -1.10
N SER A 56 14.49 -25.97 -2.38
CA SER A 56 14.04 -25.09 -3.47
C SER A 56 12.52 -25.19 -3.69
N VAL A 57 11.94 -26.38 -3.56
CA VAL A 57 10.48 -26.57 -3.62
C VAL A 57 9.79 -25.87 -2.44
N MET A 58 10.30 -25.99 -1.22
CA MET A 58 9.75 -25.27 -0.07
C MET A 58 9.81 -23.75 -0.25
N VAL A 59 10.93 -23.21 -0.74
CA VAL A 59 11.07 -21.76 -1.01
C VAL A 59 10.10 -21.32 -2.10
N ALA A 60 9.93 -22.12 -3.17
CA ALA A 60 8.98 -21.80 -4.24
C ALA A 60 7.53 -21.78 -3.70
N VAL A 61 7.12 -22.80 -2.94
CA VAL A 61 5.77 -22.88 -2.36
C VAL A 61 5.53 -21.74 -1.37
N ALA A 62 6.49 -21.45 -0.48
CA ALA A 62 6.40 -20.35 0.47
C ALA A 62 6.30 -18.99 -0.24
N SER A 63 7.10 -18.78 -1.30
CA SER A 63 7.06 -17.56 -2.11
C SER A 63 5.73 -17.40 -2.83
N THR A 64 5.21 -18.47 -3.44
CA THR A 64 3.89 -18.45 -4.09
C THR A 64 2.78 -18.18 -3.08
N ALA A 65 2.78 -18.85 -1.93
CA ALA A 65 1.79 -18.63 -0.87
C ALA A 65 1.85 -17.20 -0.33
N PHE A 66 3.05 -16.67 -0.08
CA PHE A 66 3.25 -15.29 0.36
C PHE A 66 2.79 -14.28 -0.70
N SER A 67 3.09 -14.52 -1.97
CA SER A 67 2.65 -13.68 -3.09
C SER A 67 1.13 -13.65 -3.23
N ILE A 68 0.47 -14.81 -3.16
CA ILE A 68 -1.00 -14.90 -3.19
C ILE A 68 -1.60 -14.17 -2.00
N ASN A 69 -1.09 -14.40 -0.78
CA ASN A 69 -1.60 -13.74 0.42
C ASN A 69 -1.45 -12.21 0.34
N THR A 70 -0.30 -11.73 -0.14
CA THR A 70 -0.04 -10.29 -0.34
C THR A 70 -0.93 -9.70 -1.44
N ALA A 71 -1.18 -10.44 -2.52
CA ALA A 71 -2.07 -10.00 -3.59
C ALA A 71 -3.53 -9.93 -3.10
N LEU A 72 -3.98 -10.86 -2.27
CA LEU A 72 -5.32 -10.86 -1.69
C LEU A 72 -5.50 -9.70 -0.70
N SER A 73 -4.54 -9.46 0.19
CA SER A 73 -4.61 -8.35 1.16
C SER A 73 -4.59 -6.99 0.46
N LEU A 74 -3.76 -6.82 -0.57
CA LEU A 74 -3.71 -5.60 -1.37
C LEU A 74 -5.01 -5.36 -2.15
N LYS A 75 -5.65 -6.42 -2.66
CA LYS A 75 -6.98 -6.31 -3.27
C LYS A 75 -8.04 -5.89 -2.26
N ALA A 76 -8.07 -6.51 -1.07
CA ALA A 76 -9.01 -6.17 -0.01
C ALA A 76 -8.88 -4.71 0.43
N PHE A 77 -7.65 -4.24 0.65
CA PHE A 77 -7.36 -2.85 0.98
C PHE A 77 -7.82 -1.89 -0.12
N LYS A 78 -7.52 -2.19 -1.39
CA LYS A 78 -7.98 -1.37 -2.53
C LYS A 78 -9.49 -1.32 -2.63
N SER A 79 -10.19 -2.45 -2.45
CA SER A 79 -11.66 -2.46 -2.47
C SER A 79 -12.27 -1.67 -1.33
N GLU A 80 -11.69 -1.76 -0.13
CA GLU A 80 -12.15 -0.97 1.03
C GLU A 80 -11.92 0.53 0.80
N GLN A 81 -10.76 0.91 0.26
CA GLN A 81 -10.46 2.29 -0.10
C GLN A 81 -11.43 2.85 -1.16
N LEU A 82 -11.75 2.06 -2.19
CA LEU A 82 -12.72 2.45 -3.21
C LEU A 82 -14.13 2.59 -2.64
N ALA A 83 -14.55 1.65 -1.78
CA ALA A 83 -15.85 1.74 -1.10
C ALA A 83 -15.95 2.99 -0.23
N TYR A 84 -14.87 3.33 0.48
CA TYR A 84 -14.78 4.57 1.25
C TYR A 84 -14.88 5.82 0.37
N GLN A 85 -14.15 5.85 -0.76
CA GLN A 85 -14.22 6.97 -1.70
C GLN A 85 -15.64 7.15 -2.27
N MET A 86 -16.27 6.07 -2.70
CA MET A 86 -17.65 6.11 -3.18
C MET A 86 -18.63 6.59 -2.11
N ALA A 87 -18.49 6.12 -0.86
CA ALA A 87 -19.33 6.58 0.24
C ALA A 87 -19.15 8.08 0.51
N GLN A 88 -17.93 8.60 0.42
CA GLN A 88 -17.66 10.04 0.56
C GLN A 88 -18.27 10.85 -0.58
N GLU A 89 -18.15 10.39 -1.83
CA GLU A 89 -18.77 11.05 -2.98
C GLU A 89 -20.30 11.09 -2.86
N GLU A 90 -20.93 9.99 -2.41
CA GLU A 90 -22.37 9.95 -2.17
C GLU A 90 -22.78 10.96 -1.09
N ILE A 91 -22.04 11.03 0.02
CA ILE A 91 -22.30 12.01 1.09
C ILE A 91 -22.20 13.44 0.56
N GLN A 92 -21.18 13.74 -0.25
CA GLN A 92 -20.99 15.06 -0.85
C GLN A 92 -22.11 15.42 -1.83
N TYR A 93 -22.52 14.48 -2.67
CA TYR A 93 -23.62 14.67 -3.60
C TYR A 93 -24.94 14.97 -2.87
N ARG A 94 -25.28 14.16 -1.86
CA ARG A 94 -26.48 14.37 -1.03
C ARG A 94 -26.44 15.71 -0.30
N GLU A 95 -25.27 16.08 0.23
CA GLU A 95 -25.08 17.37 0.90
C GLU A 95 -25.32 18.55 -0.05
N HIS A 96 -24.88 18.45 -1.30
CA HIS A 96 -25.13 19.49 -2.29
C HIS A 96 -26.63 19.65 -2.57
N GLN A 97 -27.34 18.53 -2.81
CA GLN A 97 -28.79 18.54 -3.02
C GLN A 97 -29.55 19.14 -1.82
N ARG A 98 -29.19 18.72 -0.61
CA ARG A 98 -29.75 19.23 0.65
C ARG A 98 -29.60 20.74 0.77
N ARG A 99 -28.41 21.29 0.49
CA ARG A 99 -28.16 22.74 0.58
C ARG A 99 -29.07 23.54 -0.34
N LEU A 100 -29.34 23.05 -1.55
CA LEU A 100 -30.23 23.72 -2.49
C LEU A 100 -31.68 23.74 -1.97
N VAL A 101 -32.19 22.60 -1.49
CA VAL A 101 -33.55 22.49 -0.92
C VAL A 101 -33.69 23.35 0.34
N LYS A 102 -32.69 23.33 1.22
CA LYS A 102 -32.69 24.15 2.43
C LYS A 102 -32.66 25.65 2.09
N ALA A 103 -31.80 26.06 1.16
CA ALA A 103 -31.68 27.47 0.79
C ALA A 103 -32.99 28.02 0.21
N SER A 104 -33.65 27.27 -0.69
CA SER A 104 -34.96 27.66 -1.23
C SER A 104 -36.05 27.68 -0.15
N PHE A 105 -36.06 26.69 0.75
CA PHE A 105 -37.00 26.66 1.87
C PHE A 105 -36.83 27.87 2.79
N VAL A 106 -35.60 28.19 3.22
CA VAL A 106 -35.32 29.34 4.10
C VAL A 106 -35.70 30.65 3.42
N GLN A 107 -35.43 30.77 2.12
CA GLN A 107 -35.84 31.94 1.34
C GLN A 107 -37.37 32.09 1.32
N ASN A 108 -38.12 31.03 1.05
CA ASN A 108 -39.58 31.05 1.03
C ASN A 108 -40.16 31.31 2.42
N LEU A 109 -39.56 30.73 3.47
CA LEU A 109 -39.95 30.96 4.86
C LEU A 109 -39.84 32.45 5.23
N ASN A 110 -38.75 33.11 4.81
CA ASN A 110 -38.56 34.54 5.03
C ASN A 110 -39.57 35.41 4.26
N GLN A 111 -40.03 34.98 3.08
CA GLN A 111 -41.02 35.73 2.29
C GLN A 111 -42.42 35.71 2.91
N VAL A 112 -42.76 34.65 3.65
CA VAL A 112 -44.05 34.52 4.33
C VAL A 112 -43.96 34.79 5.83
N ALA A 113 -42.79 35.21 6.33
CA ALA A 113 -42.54 35.43 7.75
C ALA A 113 -43.57 36.38 8.37
N ASP A 114 -43.91 37.46 7.68
CA ASP A 114 -44.89 38.46 8.17
C ASP A 114 -46.32 37.90 8.27
N LYS A 115 -46.60 36.74 7.66
CA LYS A 115 -47.90 36.07 7.67
C LYS A 115 -47.98 34.93 8.69
N LEU A 116 -46.84 34.56 9.28
CA LEU A 116 -46.74 33.50 10.29
C LEU A 116 -46.55 34.12 11.67
N ASP A 117 -46.96 33.39 12.71
CA ASP A 117 -46.65 33.80 14.07
C ASP A 117 -45.12 33.71 14.31
N SER A 118 -44.57 34.74 14.97
CA SER A 118 -43.14 34.85 15.22
C SER A 118 -42.57 33.69 16.04
N ALA A 119 -43.35 33.11 16.95
CA ALA A 119 -42.92 31.94 17.72
C ALA A 119 -42.79 30.71 16.83
N THR A 120 -43.74 30.50 15.90
CA THR A 120 -43.68 29.40 14.92
C THR A 120 -42.40 29.46 14.07
N ILE A 121 -42.03 30.65 13.58
CA ILE A 121 -40.81 30.83 12.78
C ILE A 121 -39.57 30.49 13.61
N ALA A 122 -39.51 30.98 14.84
CA ALA A 122 -38.41 30.72 15.74
C ALA A 122 -38.26 29.21 16.03
N ASP A 123 -39.36 28.50 16.24
CA ASP A 123 -39.37 27.06 16.46
C ASP A 123 -38.84 26.28 15.25
N ILE A 124 -39.28 26.63 14.03
CA ILE A 124 -38.79 26.01 12.78
C ILE A 124 -37.27 26.25 12.62
N GLN A 125 -36.82 27.50 12.82
CA GLN A 125 -35.40 27.85 12.70
C GLN A 125 -34.56 27.13 13.75
N ASN A 126 -35.03 27.03 14.99
CA ASN A 126 -34.34 26.33 16.06
C ASN A 126 -34.22 24.82 15.77
N ASN A 127 -35.31 24.20 15.32
CA ASN A 127 -35.28 22.78 14.93
C ASN A 127 -34.30 22.51 13.78
N LEU A 128 -34.28 23.38 12.76
CA LEU A 128 -33.28 23.29 11.68
C LEU A 128 -31.85 23.47 12.17
N ALA A 129 -31.61 24.39 13.12
CA ALA A 129 -30.28 24.60 13.70
C ALA A 129 -29.80 23.37 14.50
N ILE A 130 -30.68 22.74 15.28
CA ILE A 130 -30.39 21.51 16.02
C ILE A 130 -30.02 20.37 15.07
N ILE A 131 -30.79 20.20 13.97
CA ILE A 131 -30.53 19.17 12.96
C ILE A 131 -29.18 19.44 12.26
N GLU A 132 -28.88 20.70 11.91
CA GLU A 132 -27.60 21.08 11.32
C GLU A 132 -26.42 20.74 12.23
N GLN A 133 -26.54 21.08 13.52
CA GLN A 133 -25.49 20.78 14.50
C GLN A 133 -25.29 19.26 14.63
N ALA A 134 -26.36 18.48 14.70
CA ALA A 134 -26.27 17.03 14.74
C ALA A 134 -25.55 16.47 13.49
N MET A 135 -25.84 16.98 12.29
CA MET A 135 -25.14 16.57 11.07
C MET A 135 -23.65 16.89 11.12
N LEU A 136 -23.27 18.08 11.62
CA LEU A 136 -21.87 18.46 11.78
C LEU A 136 -21.14 17.52 12.76
N ASP A 137 -21.77 17.21 13.89
CA ASP A 137 -21.20 16.31 14.90
C ASP A 137 -21.03 14.89 14.35
N ILE A 138 -22.01 14.37 13.61
CA ILE A 138 -21.94 13.06 12.96
C ILE A 138 -20.82 13.02 11.93
N ARG A 139 -20.66 14.07 11.11
CA ARG A 139 -19.57 14.17 10.13
C ARG A 139 -18.20 14.25 10.80
N ALA A 140 -18.09 15.01 11.88
CA ALA A 140 -16.85 15.08 12.65
C ALA A 140 -16.50 13.72 13.26
N ALA A 141 -17.49 12.92 13.66
CA ALA A 141 -17.28 11.55 14.10
C ALA A 141 -16.89 10.61 12.94
N LEU A 142 -17.54 10.73 11.77
CA LEU A 142 -17.19 9.97 10.56
C LEU A 142 -15.77 10.27 10.07
N ALA A 143 -15.31 11.52 10.19
CA ALA A 143 -13.93 11.87 9.86
C ALA A 143 -12.90 11.12 10.75
N LYS A 144 -13.28 10.77 11.99
CA LYS A 144 -12.46 9.97 12.90
C LYS A 144 -12.65 8.46 12.68
N GLN A 145 -13.82 8.03 12.20
CA GLN A 145 -14.20 6.64 11.99
C GLN A 145 -14.87 6.43 10.62
N PRO A 146 -14.08 6.48 9.53
CA PRO A 146 -14.58 6.52 8.16
C PRO A 146 -15.40 5.30 7.70
N GLY A 147 -15.19 4.14 8.33
CA GLY A 147 -15.93 2.90 8.03
C GLY A 147 -17.07 2.59 9.00
N ASN A 148 -17.47 3.52 9.87
CA ASN A 148 -18.52 3.27 10.84
C ASN A 148 -19.92 3.36 10.19
N GLU A 149 -20.46 2.21 9.79
CA GLU A 149 -21.77 2.10 9.14
C GLU A 149 -22.90 2.73 9.97
N ARG A 150 -22.85 2.63 11.30
CA ARG A 150 -23.88 3.21 12.17
C ARG A 150 -23.90 4.73 12.08
N LEU A 151 -22.73 5.38 12.00
CA LEU A 151 -22.64 6.83 11.83
C LEU A 151 -23.12 7.26 10.43
N THR A 152 -22.81 6.48 9.39
CA THR A 152 -23.34 6.73 8.03
C THR A 152 -24.86 6.63 7.99
N GLN A 153 -25.44 5.58 8.60
CA GLN A 153 -26.89 5.44 8.75
C GLN A 153 -27.50 6.59 9.54
N LEU A 154 -26.88 6.98 10.65
CA LEU A 154 -27.36 8.09 11.47
C LEU A 154 -27.33 9.42 10.70
N LEU A 155 -26.32 9.66 9.88
CA LEU A 155 -26.27 10.82 8.98
C LEU A 155 -27.43 10.80 7.99
N GLN A 156 -27.70 9.64 7.37
CA GLN A 156 -28.83 9.48 6.44
C GLN A 156 -30.19 9.67 7.12
N GLU A 157 -30.38 9.10 8.31
CA GLU A 157 -31.58 9.32 9.12
C GLU A 157 -31.76 10.82 9.44
N THR A 158 -30.67 11.53 9.73
CA THR A 158 -30.70 12.97 10.04
C THR A 158 -31.06 13.81 8.82
N TYR A 159 -30.56 13.47 7.62
CA TYR A 159 -31.01 14.08 6.37
C TYR A 159 -32.51 13.87 6.12
N ASN A 160 -32.99 12.64 6.32
CA ASN A 160 -34.40 12.33 6.12
C ASN A 160 -35.29 13.12 7.10
N ARG A 161 -34.84 13.33 8.34
CA ARG A 161 -35.55 14.16 9.32
C ARG A 161 -35.58 15.64 8.92
N GLU A 162 -34.50 16.18 8.38
CA GLU A 162 -34.50 17.56 7.84
C GLU A 162 -35.52 17.71 6.71
N GLN A 163 -35.51 16.77 5.76
CA GLN A 163 -36.43 16.78 4.64
C GLN A 163 -37.89 16.64 5.11
N GLN A 164 -38.18 15.71 6.01
CA GLN A 164 -39.52 15.55 6.60
C GLN A 164 -39.98 16.81 7.33
N LEU A 165 -39.10 17.49 8.06
CA LEU A 165 -39.43 18.76 8.70
C LEU A 165 -39.83 19.81 7.65
N ILE A 166 -39.03 19.96 6.60
CA ILE A 166 -39.30 20.89 5.50
C ILE A 166 -40.65 20.56 4.83
N GLU A 167 -40.89 19.30 4.48
CA GLU A 167 -42.12 18.83 3.83
C GLU A 167 -43.36 19.03 4.72
N ASN A 168 -43.25 18.75 6.03
CA ASN A 168 -44.34 18.93 6.98
C ASN A 168 -44.70 20.41 7.13
N VAL A 169 -43.70 21.30 7.18
CA VAL A 169 -43.93 22.74 7.24
C VAL A 169 -44.55 23.24 5.94
N GLN A 170 -44.05 22.82 4.78
CA GLN A 170 -44.62 23.18 3.47
C GLN A 170 -46.04 22.63 3.23
N SER A 171 -46.37 21.49 3.85
CA SER A 171 -47.72 20.92 3.82
C SER A 171 -48.67 21.70 4.72
N SER A 172 -48.19 22.14 5.88
CA SER A 172 -48.97 22.93 6.85
C SER A 172 -49.19 24.37 6.36
N TYR A 173 -48.27 24.91 5.56
CA TYR A 173 -48.34 26.26 5.02
C TYR A 173 -48.16 26.24 3.48
N PRO A 174 -49.22 26.00 2.71
CA PRO A 174 -49.17 25.91 1.24
C PRO A 174 -48.56 27.14 0.56
N GLN A 175 -48.67 28.31 1.19
CA GLN A 175 -48.04 29.55 0.73
C GLN A 175 -46.51 29.44 0.55
N LEU A 176 -45.86 28.51 1.26
CA LEU A 176 -44.41 28.23 1.13
C LEU A 176 -44.06 27.48 -0.16
N ARG A 177 -45.02 26.82 -0.81
CA ARG A 177 -44.83 26.13 -2.10
C ARG A 177 -45.02 27.06 -3.30
N GLY A 178 -45.47 28.30 -3.09
CA GLY A 178 -45.83 29.21 -4.18
C GLY A 178 -47.16 28.87 -4.86
N GLU A 179 -47.94 27.96 -4.28
CA GLU A 179 -49.33 27.71 -4.65
C GLU A 179 -50.21 28.74 -3.92
N ALA A 180 -50.60 29.80 -4.64
CA ALA A 180 -51.52 30.82 -4.18
C ALA A 180 -52.89 30.65 -4.85
#